data_AF-A0AAD7GSQ5-F1
#
_entry.id   AF-A0AAD7GSQ5-F1
#
_cell.length_a   1.000
_cell.length_b   1.000
_cell.length_c   1.000
_cell.angle_alpha   90.00
_cell.angle_beta   90.00
_cell.angle_gamma   90.00
#
_symmetry.space_group_name_H-M   'P 1'
#
loop_
_entity.id
_entity.type
_entity.pdbx_description
1 polymer ?
#
loop_
_entity_poly.entity_id
_entity_poly.type
_entity_poly.pdbx_seq_one_letter_code
_entity_poly.pdbx_strand_id
1 'polypeptide(L)'
;MSTLLHQTLAHPSLHPVNLGILAEKKAWLLNLNCVVLADAGNAYDALFMAARAALWDCKVPRMCGVEYKAAAAPGTKVAESGEMDVDRDTEAQQSGFDTRSIARAVDFELPDYWDEGAVLDGRERWPVSVTLNIAGSKMPLVHYLDAIPQEEAATPLRLLLVFSFPPASSPKLQAMRTLGSGELESDQIRDFVTDGEKYAQKLWDALNRKL
;
A
#
# COMPACT_ATOMS: atom_id res chain seq x y z
N MET A 1 -12.98 9.93 -1.32
CA MET A 1 -12.53 8.75 -2.07
C MET A 1 -11.09 8.39 -1.75
N SER A 2 -10.13 9.32 -1.88
CA SER A 2 -8.71 9.10 -1.58
C SER A 2 -8.43 8.55 -0.17
N THR A 3 -9.12 9.04 0.86
CA THR A 3 -8.94 8.57 2.25
C THR A 3 -9.32 7.11 2.43
N LEU A 4 -10.39 6.65 1.76
CA LEU A 4 -10.82 5.25 1.83
C LEU A 4 -9.81 4.34 1.14
N LEU A 5 -9.35 4.74 -0.04
CA LEU A 5 -8.31 4.00 -0.77
C LEU A 5 -7.01 3.94 0.07
N HIS A 6 -6.58 5.07 0.63
CA HIS A 6 -5.40 5.10 1.51
C HIS A 6 -5.58 4.21 2.75
N GLN A 7 -6.69 4.32 3.48
CA GLN A 7 -6.94 3.52 4.68
C GLN A 7 -6.96 2.02 4.40
N THR A 8 -7.54 1.61 3.27
CA THR A 8 -7.62 0.20 2.87
C THR A 8 -6.25 -0.33 2.43
N LEU A 9 -5.52 0.39 1.57
CA LEU A 9 -4.24 -0.07 1.03
C LEU A 9 -3.08 0.09 2.00
N ALA A 10 -3.12 1.05 2.92
CA ALA A 10 -2.11 1.23 3.96
C ALA A 10 -2.22 0.20 5.09
N HIS A 11 -3.21 -0.70 5.05
CA HIS A 11 -3.38 -1.71 6.08
C HIS A 11 -2.16 -2.66 6.11
N PRO A 12 -1.56 -2.96 7.29
CA PRO A 12 -0.33 -3.74 7.40
C PRO A 12 -0.38 -5.13 6.76
N SER A 13 -1.57 -5.75 6.68
CA SER A 13 -1.76 -7.06 6.02
C SER A 13 -1.47 -7.06 4.51
N LEU A 14 -1.44 -5.88 3.90
CA LEU A 14 -1.19 -5.68 2.47
C LEU A 14 0.21 -5.13 2.20
N HIS A 15 1.03 -4.88 3.24
CA HIS A 15 2.38 -4.36 3.06
C HIS A 15 3.28 -5.43 2.41
N PRO A 16 3.79 -5.19 1.20
CA PRO A 16 4.68 -6.13 0.54
C PRO A 16 6.09 -6.07 1.15
N VAL A 17 6.70 -7.24 1.40
CA VAL A 17 7.99 -7.33 2.12
C VAL A 17 9.16 -6.78 1.29
N ASN A 18 9.01 -6.76 -0.03
CA ASN A 18 10.04 -6.35 -0.98
C ASN A 18 10.22 -4.82 -1.13
N LEU A 19 9.53 -4.01 -0.31
CA LEU A 19 9.73 -2.55 -0.27
C LEU A 19 10.86 -2.12 0.68
N GLY A 20 11.43 -3.02 1.48
CA GLY A 20 12.57 -2.70 2.34
C GLY A 20 13.87 -2.51 1.55
N ILE A 21 14.50 -1.33 1.68
CA ILE A 21 15.85 -1.07 1.16
C ILE A 21 16.89 -1.50 2.19
N LEU A 22 16.74 -0.97 3.40
CA LEU A 22 17.51 -1.31 4.58
C LEU A 22 16.51 -1.61 5.68
N ALA A 23 16.60 -2.79 6.28
CA ALA A 23 15.77 -3.17 7.41
C ALA A 23 15.78 -2.03 8.45
N GLU A 24 14.58 -1.54 8.78
CA GLU A 24 14.32 -0.51 9.80
C GLU A 24 14.93 0.88 9.53
N LYS A 25 15.51 1.13 8.35
CA LYS A 25 16.15 2.44 8.03
C LYS A 25 15.61 3.11 6.78
N LYS A 26 15.50 2.37 5.67
CA LYS A 26 15.09 2.91 4.38
C LYS A 26 14.13 1.94 3.71
N ALA A 27 13.05 2.46 3.17
CA ALA A 27 12.06 1.69 2.43
C ALA A 27 11.58 2.50 1.22
N TRP A 28 11.14 1.80 0.19
CA TRP A 28 10.46 2.38 -0.95
C TRP A 28 9.10 2.91 -0.51
N LEU A 29 8.80 4.14 -0.92
CA LEU A 29 7.47 4.74 -0.76
C LEU A 29 6.67 4.51 -2.04
N LEU A 30 5.63 3.69 -1.95
CA LEU A 30 4.73 3.47 -3.07
C LEU A 30 3.68 4.61 -3.12
N ASN A 31 3.75 5.41 -4.19
CA ASN A 31 2.80 6.48 -4.44
C ASN A 31 1.85 6.06 -5.55
N LEU A 32 0.56 6.00 -5.23
CA LEU A 32 -0.49 5.62 -6.17
C LEU A 32 -1.30 6.86 -6.56
N ASN A 33 -1.21 7.25 -7.83
CA ASN A 33 -1.91 8.39 -8.39
C ASN A 33 -3.09 7.92 -9.23
N CYS A 34 -4.31 8.20 -8.78
CA CYS A 34 -5.53 7.92 -9.54
C CYS A 34 -6.06 9.19 -10.20
N VAL A 35 -6.45 9.10 -11.46
CA VAL A 35 -7.14 10.16 -12.19
C VAL A 35 -8.45 9.59 -12.75
N VAL A 36 -9.57 10.22 -12.43
CA VAL A 36 -10.88 9.89 -12.99
C VAL A 36 -11.10 10.79 -14.19
N LEU A 37 -11.14 10.20 -15.39
CA LEU A 37 -11.31 10.94 -16.66
C LEU A 37 -12.78 11.20 -16.99
N ALA A 38 -13.63 10.22 -16.68
CA ALA A 38 -15.07 10.29 -16.85
C ALA A 38 -15.73 9.56 -15.69
N ASP A 39 -16.83 10.12 -15.20
CA ASP A 39 -17.64 9.51 -14.16
C ASP A 39 -19.01 9.12 -14.75
N ALA A 40 -19.27 7.82 -14.76
CA ALA A 40 -20.51 7.22 -15.23
C ALA A 40 -21.13 6.34 -14.14
N GLY A 41 -20.83 6.63 -12.87
CA GLY A 41 -21.26 5.82 -11.72
C GLY A 41 -20.20 4.81 -11.30
N ASN A 42 -20.41 4.25 -10.10
CA ASN A 42 -19.56 3.22 -9.50
C ASN A 42 -18.04 3.51 -9.52
N ALA A 43 -17.66 4.78 -9.34
CA ALA A 43 -16.27 5.21 -9.43
C ALA A 43 -15.36 4.53 -8.37
N TYR A 44 -15.91 4.09 -7.24
CA TYR A 44 -15.17 3.37 -6.20
C TYR A 44 -14.63 2.03 -6.71
N ASP A 45 -15.48 1.18 -7.28
CA ASP A 45 -15.07 -0.13 -7.77
C ASP A 45 -14.08 -0.01 -8.93
N ALA A 46 -14.32 0.94 -9.83
CA ALA A 46 -13.37 1.26 -10.91
C ALA A 46 -11.99 1.67 -10.37
N LEU A 47 -11.95 2.53 -9.34
CA LEU A 47 -10.69 2.97 -8.72
C LEU A 47 -9.94 1.81 -8.05
N PHE A 48 -10.63 0.94 -7.32
CA PHE A 48 -9.98 -0.22 -6.68
C PHE A 48 -9.47 -1.22 -7.71
N MET A 49 -10.24 -1.48 -8.76
CA MET A 49 -9.79 -2.33 -9.87
C MET A 49 -8.57 -1.75 -10.58
N ALA A 50 -8.59 -0.44 -10.88
CA ALA A 50 -7.47 0.25 -11.51
C ALA A 50 -6.23 0.28 -10.61
N ALA A 51 -6.39 0.57 -9.33
CA ALA A 51 -5.32 0.55 -8.35
C ALA A 51 -4.68 -0.83 -8.25
N ARG A 52 -5.51 -1.89 -8.17
CA ARG A 52 -5.05 -3.27 -8.16
C ARG A 52 -4.26 -3.63 -9.42
N ALA A 53 -4.77 -3.28 -10.60
CA ALA A 53 -4.08 -3.56 -11.87
C ALA A 53 -2.73 -2.82 -11.96
N ALA A 54 -2.68 -1.56 -11.54
CA ALA A 54 -1.44 -0.78 -11.50
C ALA A 54 -0.41 -1.37 -10.52
N LEU A 55 -0.87 -1.84 -9.35
CA LEU A 55 -0.01 -2.51 -8.35
C LEU A 55 0.45 -3.90 -8.79
N TRP A 56 -0.34 -4.58 -9.63
CA TRP A 56 0.02 -5.88 -10.19
C TRP A 56 1.18 -5.76 -11.20
N ASP A 57 1.15 -4.74 -12.05
CA ASP A 57 2.21 -4.46 -13.03
C ASP A 57 3.39 -3.66 -12.43
N CYS A 58 3.26 -3.22 -11.17
CA CYS A 58 4.32 -2.48 -10.50
C CYS A 58 5.54 -3.38 -10.23
N LYS A 59 6.66 -3.01 -10.82
CA LYS A 59 7.97 -3.61 -10.58
C LYS A 59 8.82 -2.66 -9.74
N VAL A 60 9.34 -3.17 -8.63
CA VAL A 60 10.27 -2.46 -7.75
C VAL A 60 11.69 -2.68 -8.29
N PRO A 61 12.51 -1.64 -8.46
CA PRO A 61 13.88 -1.83 -8.90
C PRO A 61 14.66 -2.67 -7.89
N ARG A 62 15.49 -3.59 -8.39
CA ARG A 62 16.42 -4.34 -7.55
C ARG A 62 17.47 -3.39 -7.01
N MET A 63 17.92 -3.64 -5.79
CA MET A 63 19.03 -2.88 -5.20
C MET A 63 20.14 -3.83 -4.82
N CYS A 64 21.37 -3.42 -5.10
CA CYS A 64 22.55 -4.02 -4.53
C CYS A 64 23.03 -3.14 -3.38
N GLY A 65 23.02 -3.68 -2.15
CA GLY A 65 23.58 -2.98 -1.00
C GLY A 65 25.08 -2.86 -1.15
N VAL A 66 25.59 -1.64 -1.22
CA VAL A 66 27.02 -1.35 -1.24
C VAL A 66 27.41 -0.86 0.16
N GLU A 67 28.01 -1.77 0.93
CA GLU A 67 28.57 -1.41 2.23
C GLU A 67 30.00 -0.89 2.05
N TYR A 68 30.17 0.42 2.19
CA TYR A 68 31.51 0.99 2.28
C TYR A 68 32.06 0.73 3.68
N LYS A 69 32.90 -0.31 3.81
CA LYS A 69 33.74 -0.48 5.00
C LYS A 69 34.82 0.60 4.93
N ALA A 70 34.74 1.60 5.81
CA ALA A 70 35.85 2.52 6.01
C ALA A 70 37.09 1.68 6.34
N ALA A 71 38.15 1.79 5.54
CA ALA A 71 39.40 1.12 5.82
C ALA A 71 39.87 1.59 7.20
N ALA A 72 39.97 0.66 8.16
CA ALA A 72 40.67 0.92 9.40
C ALA A 72 42.06 1.44 9.02
N ALA A 73 42.38 2.66 9.47
CA ALA A 73 43.61 3.34 9.09
C ALA A 73 44.81 2.40 9.31
N PRO A 74 45.61 2.11 8.27
CA PRO A 74 46.79 1.29 8.43
C PRO A 74 47.89 2.15 9.07
N GLY A 75 48.27 1.82 10.30
CA GLY A 75 49.59 2.14 10.83
C GLY A 75 49.63 3.22 11.90
N THR A 76 49.46 2.80 13.17
CA THR A 76 50.13 3.48 14.29
C THR A 76 51.47 2.78 14.53
N LYS A 77 52.48 3.12 13.70
CA LYS A 77 53.87 2.96 14.13
C LYS A 77 54.18 4.18 14.98
N VAL A 78 54.30 3.97 16.29
CA VAL A 78 54.74 4.99 17.24
C VAL A 78 56.21 5.29 16.94
N ALA A 79 56.46 6.48 16.38
CA ALA A 79 57.76 7.12 16.37
C ALA A 79 57.65 8.40 17.20
N GLU A 80 58.55 8.56 18.16
CA GLU A 80 58.71 9.75 19.00
C GLU A 80 58.85 11.03 18.17
N SER A 81 58.10 12.08 18.53
CA SER A 81 58.62 13.44 18.77
C SER A 81 57.49 14.48 18.80
N GLY A 82 57.53 15.36 19.80
CA GLY A 82 57.09 16.76 19.66
C GLY A 82 55.64 17.08 20.04
N GLU A 83 55.49 17.62 21.25
CA GLU A 83 54.57 18.70 21.66
C GLU A 83 53.47 19.15 20.66
N MET A 84 52.22 18.88 21.00
CA MET A 84 51.20 19.92 21.18
C MET A 84 49.99 19.29 21.89
N ASP A 85 49.98 19.40 23.21
CA ASP A 85 48.83 19.08 24.05
C ASP A 85 47.86 20.27 23.92
N VAL A 86 46.86 20.14 23.05
CA VAL A 86 45.74 21.08 23.00
C VAL A 86 44.71 20.52 23.96
N ASP A 87 44.67 21.12 25.16
CA ASP A 87 43.74 20.82 26.23
C ASP A 87 42.32 20.57 25.69
N ARG A 88 41.87 19.33 25.88
CA ARG A 88 40.46 18.97 25.96
C ARG A 88 39.87 19.81 27.08
N ASP A 89 39.11 20.84 26.73
CA ASP A 89 37.91 21.26 27.46
C ASP A 89 37.28 22.46 26.74
N THR A 90 36.43 22.18 25.75
CA THR A 90 35.35 23.11 25.42
C THR A 90 34.17 22.31 24.87
N GLU A 91 33.13 22.20 25.69
CA GLU A 91 31.77 21.89 25.30
C GLU A 91 31.29 22.93 24.27
N ALA A 92 31.60 22.73 22.99
CA ALA A 92 31.00 23.47 21.91
C ALA A 92 31.10 22.69 20.60
N GLN A 93 29.92 22.32 20.10
CA GLN A 93 29.66 22.02 18.68
C GLN A 93 30.22 20.70 18.16
N GLN A 94 29.62 19.59 18.63
CA GLN A 94 29.29 18.52 17.68
C GLN A 94 28.37 19.14 16.62
N SER A 95 28.98 19.57 15.52
CA SER A 95 28.26 19.92 14.30
C SER A 95 27.36 18.75 13.94
N GLY A 96 26.05 18.98 13.83
CA GLY A 96 25.09 17.99 13.31
C GLY A 96 25.34 17.56 11.86
N PHE A 97 26.47 17.98 11.29
CA PHE A 97 27.00 17.64 9.97
C PHE A 97 28.25 16.76 10.02
N ASP A 98 28.71 16.30 11.20
CA ASP A 98 29.89 15.44 11.32
C ASP A 98 29.57 13.98 10.97
N THR A 99 29.71 13.66 9.68
CA THR A 99 29.54 12.32 9.10
C THR A 99 30.64 11.33 9.47
N ARG A 100 31.70 11.76 10.18
CA ARG A 100 32.81 10.88 10.59
C ARG A 100 32.44 9.88 11.69
N SER A 101 31.32 10.12 12.39
CA SER A 101 30.76 9.19 13.38
C SER A 101 29.89 8.08 12.78
N ILE A 102 29.58 8.14 11.48
CA ILE A 102 28.79 7.13 10.79
C ILE A 102 29.73 5.99 10.35
N ALA A 103 29.97 5.04 11.25
CA ALA A 103 30.85 3.88 11.02
C ALA A 103 30.37 2.92 9.90
N ARG A 104 29.16 3.12 9.37
CA ARG A 104 28.57 2.32 8.28
C ARG A 104 27.73 3.22 7.37
N ALA A 105 28.36 3.82 6.36
CA ALA A 105 27.62 4.37 5.23
C ALA A 105 27.19 3.19 4.34
N VAL A 106 25.90 2.87 4.37
CA VAL A 106 25.30 1.90 3.45
C VAL A 106 24.67 2.69 2.34
N ASP A 107 25.31 2.66 1.18
CA ASP A 107 24.77 3.19 -0.06
C ASP A 107 24.13 2.04 -0.86
N PHE A 108 23.29 2.35 -1.83
CA PHE A 108 22.69 1.33 -2.68
C PHE A 108 22.80 1.74 -4.14
N GLU A 109 23.29 0.81 -4.95
CA GLU A 109 23.30 0.99 -6.39
C GLU A 109 21.99 0.46 -6.96
N LEU A 110 21.40 1.25 -7.85
CA LEU A 110 20.30 0.84 -8.70
C LEU A 110 20.91 0.33 -10.00
N PRO A 111 20.84 -0.98 -10.30
CA PRO A 111 21.24 -1.49 -11.61
C PRO A 111 20.34 -0.86 -12.67
N ASP A 112 20.92 -0.13 -13.60
CA ASP A 112 20.23 0.69 -14.60
C ASP A 112 19.74 -0.17 -15.79
N TYR A 113 18.90 -1.16 -15.50
CA TYR A 113 18.29 -2.04 -16.50
C TYR A 113 16.76 -1.97 -16.41
N TRP A 114 16.16 -1.36 -17.44
CA TRP A 114 14.74 -1.00 -17.53
C TRP A 114 13.76 -2.17 -17.30
N ASP A 115 14.20 -3.43 -17.47
CA ASP A 115 13.34 -4.61 -17.45
C ASP A 115 13.50 -5.54 -16.22
N GLU A 116 14.48 -5.30 -15.34
CA GLU A 116 14.83 -6.24 -14.25
C GLU A 116 14.19 -5.95 -12.88
N GLY A 117 13.14 -5.12 -12.84
CA GLY A 117 12.43 -4.86 -11.60
C GLY A 117 11.82 -6.15 -11.02
N ALA A 118 11.96 -6.34 -9.71
CA ALA A 118 11.28 -7.40 -8.98
C ALA A 118 9.79 -7.08 -8.85
N VAL A 119 8.92 -8.04 -9.17
CA VAL A 119 7.47 -7.87 -8.97
C VAL A 119 7.16 -7.64 -7.50
N LEU A 120 6.11 -6.85 -7.25
CA LEU A 120 5.64 -6.59 -5.89
C LEU A 120 5.23 -7.90 -5.19
N ASP A 121 5.77 -8.14 -4.00
CA ASP A 121 5.42 -9.33 -3.23
C ASP A 121 3.94 -9.26 -2.82
N GLY A 122 3.23 -10.38 -2.84
CA GLY A 122 1.81 -10.38 -2.46
C GLY A 122 0.85 -9.71 -3.44
N ARG A 123 1.20 -9.64 -4.72
CA ARG A 123 0.33 -9.14 -5.81
C ARG A 123 -1.10 -9.69 -5.79
N GLU A 124 -1.30 -10.91 -5.30
CA GLU A 124 -2.62 -11.55 -5.21
C GLU A 124 -3.46 -11.07 -4.02
N ARG A 125 -2.82 -10.48 -3.00
CA ARG A 125 -3.46 -9.98 -1.79
C ARG A 125 -4.14 -8.63 -2.00
N TRP A 126 -3.84 -7.91 -3.08
CA TRP A 126 -4.45 -6.60 -3.35
C TRP A 126 -5.98 -6.69 -3.40
N PRO A 127 -6.69 -5.84 -2.64
CA PRO A 127 -8.11 -6.00 -2.47
C PRO A 127 -8.89 -5.50 -3.69
N VAL A 128 -10.13 -5.97 -3.79
CA VAL A 128 -11.13 -5.52 -4.75
C VAL A 128 -12.33 -4.98 -3.99
N SER A 129 -12.90 -3.86 -4.43
CA SER A 129 -14.14 -3.36 -3.85
C SER A 129 -15.36 -3.79 -4.66
N VAL A 130 -16.48 -3.94 -3.95
CA VAL A 130 -17.81 -4.12 -4.50
C VAL A 130 -18.74 -3.16 -3.79
N THR A 131 -19.46 -2.37 -4.56
CA THR A 131 -20.45 -1.42 -4.05
C THR A 131 -21.86 -1.97 -4.24
N LEU A 132 -22.54 -2.24 -3.13
CA LEU A 132 -23.94 -2.67 -3.09
C LEU A 132 -24.83 -1.45 -2.89
N ASN A 133 -25.67 -1.15 -3.88
CA ASN A 133 -26.66 -0.08 -3.80
C ASN A 133 -27.96 -0.66 -3.29
N ILE A 134 -28.46 -0.14 -2.17
CA ILE A 134 -29.60 -0.72 -1.47
C ILE A 134 -30.81 0.17 -1.74
N ALA A 135 -31.72 -0.33 -2.58
CA ALA A 135 -32.97 0.33 -2.89
C ALA A 135 -34.09 -0.23 -2.01
N GLY A 136 -34.65 0.64 -1.16
CA GLY A 136 -35.88 0.34 -0.42
C GLY A 136 -35.82 0.70 1.06
N SER A 137 -36.97 1.13 1.59
CA SER A 137 -37.22 1.38 3.02
C SER A 137 -38.11 0.30 3.65
N LYS A 138 -38.59 -0.68 2.87
CA LYS A 138 -39.45 -1.78 3.30
C LYS A 138 -38.98 -3.09 2.69
N MET A 139 -39.12 -4.17 3.46
CA MET A 139 -38.75 -5.52 3.02
C MET A 139 -39.48 -5.94 1.74
N PRO A 140 -38.81 -6.70 0.85
CA PRO A 140 -37.38 -7.05 0.92
C PRO A 140 -36.50 -5.89 0.46
N LEU A 141 -35.38 -5.66 1.15
CA LEU A 141 -34.34 -4.76 0.66
C LEU A 141 -33.73 -5.41 -0.59
N VAL A 142 -33.88 -4.75 -1.74
CA VAL A 142 -33.27 -5.21 -2.99
C VAL A 142 -31.96 -4.47 -3.16
N HIS A 143 -30.86 -5.21 -3.28
CA HIS A 143 -29.58 -4.64 -3.68
C HIS A 143 -29.39 -4.77 -5.18
N TYR A 144 -28.67 -3.82 -5.75
CA TYR A 144 -28.22 -3.87 -7.12
C TYR A 144 -26.77 -3.37 -7.22
N LEU A 145 -26.09 -3.83 -8.26
CA LEU A 145 -24.67 -3.58 -8.51
C LEU A 145 -24.54 -2.60 -9.67
N ASP A 146 -23.42 -1.88 -9.71
CA ASP A 146 -23.03 -1.02 -10.83
C ASP A 146 -24.08 0.06 -11.18
N ALA A 147 -24.47 0.83 -10.16
CA ALA A 147 -25.45 1.90 -10.32
C ALA A 147 -24.95 2.98 -11.28
N ILE A 148 -25.80 3.36 -12.25
CA ILE A 148 -25.57 4.57 -13.06
C ILE A 148 -25.76 5.83 -12.18
N PRO A 149 -25.28 7.02 -12.59
CA PRO A 149 -25.32 8.21 -11.74
C PRO A 149 -26.74 8.60 -11.30
N GLN A 150 -27.74 8.31 -12.15
CA GLN A 150 -29.15 8.53 -11.85
C GLN A 150 -29.67 7.61 -10.74
N GLU A 151 -29.24 6.35 -10.76
CA GLU A 151 -29.58 5.36 -9.75
C GLU A 151 -28.83 5.63 -8.43
N GLU A 152 -27.55 6.00 -8.50
CA GLU A 152 -26.76 6.40 -7.34
C GLU A 152 -27.38 7.59 -6.61
N ALA A 153 -27.88 8.59 -7.36
CA ALA A 153 -28.57 9.75 -6.79
C ALA A 153 -29.92 9.41 -6.15
N ALA A 154 -30.61 8.38 -6.65
CA ALA A 154 -31.90 7.93 -6.12
C ALA A 154 -31.77 6.99 -4.91
N THR A 155 -30.55 6.51 -4.62
CA THR A 155 -30.34 5.47 -3.61
C THR A 155 -29.99 6.05 -2.24
N PRO A 156 -30.78 5.76 -1.21
CA PRO A 156 -30.57 6.33 0.12
C PRO A 156 -29.35 5.73 0.84
N LEU A 157 -28.96 4.51 0.49
CA LEU A 157 -27.93 3.76 1.18
C LEU A 157 -27.08 2.92 0.23
N ARG A 158 -25.76 2.97 0.44
CA ARG A 158 -24.75 2.25 -0.33
C ARG A 158 -23.81 1.58 0.65
N LEU A 159 -23.53 0.30 0.43
CA LEU A 159 -22.62 -0.49 1.23
C LEU A 159 -21.40 -0.82 0.37
N LEU A 160 -20.26 -0.22 0.72
CA LEU A 160 -18.98 -0.49 0.09
C LEU A 160 -18.27 -1.59 0.88
N LEU A 161 -17.97 -2.69 0.21
CA LEU A 161 -17.26 -3.84 0.76
C LEU A 161 -15.93 -4.00 0.03
N VAL A 162 -14.84 -4.18 0.78
CA VAL A 162 -13.49 -4.37 0.23
C VAL A 162 -12.96 -5.71 0.68
N PHE A 163 -12.78 -6.63 -0.26
CA PHE A 163 -12.32 -7.98 -0.01
C PHE A 163 -10.91 -8.19 -0.54
N SER A 164 -10.10 -8.91 0.22
CA SER A 164 -8.80 -9.43 -0.20
C SER A 164 -8.90 -10.96 -0.27
N PHE A 165 -8.31 -11.55 -1.31
CA PHE A 165 -8.33 -12.99 -1.55
C PHE A 165 -6.90 -13.53 -1.57
N PRO A 166 -6.29 -13.80 -0.40
CA PRO A 166 -4.99 -14.45 -0.35
C PRO A 166 -5.13 -15.91 -0.83
N PRO A 167 -4.20 -16.44 -1.64
CA PRO A 167 -4.30 -17.79 -2.22
C PRO A 167 -4.30 -18.93 -1.17
N ALA A 168 -3.85 -18.65 0.05
CA ALA A 168 -3.71 -19.63 1.12
C ALA A 168 -4.77 -19.51 2.23
N SER A 169 -5.70 -18.54 2.15
CA SER A 169 -6.68 -18.30 3.22
C SER A 169 -8.09 -18.05 2.68
N SER A 170 -9.08 -18.13 3.56
CA SER A 170 -10.42 -17.64 3.25
C SER A 170 -10.40 -16.16 2.86
N PRO A 171 -11.39 -15.70 2.07
CA PRO A 171 -11.56 -14.29 1.77
C PRO A 171 -11.61 -13.46 3.05
N LYS A 172 -10.89 -12.34 3.05
CA LYS A 172 -10.82 -11.43 4.19
C LYS A 172 -11.46 -10.11 3.81
N LEU A 173 -12.49 -9.72 4.55
CA LEU A 173 -13.05 -8.38 4.50
C LEU A 173 -12.03 -7.41 5.12
N GLN A 174 -11.45 -6.54 4.30
CA GLN A 174 -10.44 -5.55 4.73
C GLN A 174 -11.11 -4.25 5.18
N ALA A 175 -12.19 -3.86 4.52
CA ALA A 175 -12.98 -2.71 4.93
C ALA A 175 -14.45 -2.86 4.54
N MET A 176 -15.29 -2.24 5.35
CA MET A 176 -16.72 -2.07 5.10
C MET A 176 -17.07 -0.63 5.41
N ARG A 177 -17.81 0.02 4.52
CA ARG A 177 -18.29 1.39 4.74
C ARG A 177 -19.71 1.54 4.25
N THR A 178 -20.57 2.01 5.12
CA THR A 178 -21.90 2.50 4.78
C THR A 178 -21.80 3.96 4.33
N LEU A 179 -22.42 4.27 3.20
CA LEU A 179 -22.50 5.59 2.61
C LEU A 179 -23.98 5.91 2.39
N GLY A 180 -24.47 7.01 2.95
CA GLY A 180 -25.87 7.39 2.86
C GLY A 180 -26.52 7.54 4.23
N SER A 181 -27.81 7.87 4.22
CA SER A 181 -28.60 8.16 5.43
C SER A 181 -29.56 7.04 5.81
N GLY A 182 -29.50 5.90 5.14
CA GLY A 182 -30.30 4.72 5.47
C GLY A 182 -29.74 3.93 6.65
N GLU A 183 -30.63 3.22 7.34
CA GLU A 183 -30.28 2.30 8.42
C GLU A 183 -30.22 0.86 7.90
N LEU A 184 -29.35 0.05 8.49
CA LEU A 184 -29.17 -1.37 8.18
C LEU A 184 -29.22 -2.16 9.47
N GLU A 185 -30.03 -3.21 9.49
CA GLU A 185 -30.03 -4.17 10.60
C GLU A 185 -28.84 -5.12 10.48
N SER A 186 -28.30 -5.57 11.62
CA SER A 186 -27.12 -6.45 11.67
C SER A 186 -27.29 -7.76 10.90
N ASP A 187 -28.50 -8.33 10.91
CA ASP A 187 -28.81 -9.57 10.19
C ASP A 187 -28.73 -9.36 8.67
N GLN A 188 -29.23 -8.22 8.19
CA GLN A 188 -29.16 -7.85 6.78
C GLN A 188 -27.73 -7.59 6.31
N ILE A 189 -26.90 -6.96 7.16
CA ILE A 189 -25.49 -6.74 6.85
C ILE A 189 -24.78 -8.07 6.60
N ARG A 190 -25.08 -9.10 7.40
CA ARG A 190 -24.49 -10.42 7.23
C ARG A 190 -24.85 -11.02 5.87
N ASP A 191 -26.12 -10.95 5.49
CA ASP A 191 -26.59 -11.45 4.19
C ASP A 191 -25.92 -10.68 3.04
N PHE A 192 -25.89 -9.34 3.09
CA PHE A 192 -25.22 -8.51 2.09
C PHE A 192 -23.71 -8.74 2.02
N VAL A 193 -23.05 -9.03 3.14
CA VAL A 193 -21.62 -9.38 3.15
C VAL A 193 -21.40 -10.72 2.45
N THR A 194 -22.26 -11.72 2.68
CA THR A 194 -22.13 -13.02 2.00
C THR A 194 -22.41 -12.93 0.50
N ASP A 195 -23.35 -12.08 0.08
CA ASP A 195 -23.60 -11.84 -1.33
C ASP A 195 -22.49 -11.00 -1.97
N GLY A 196 -22.01 -9.97 -1.27
CA GLY A 196 -20.85 -9.17 -1.64
C GLY A 196 -19.59 -10.02 -1.86
N GLU A 197 -19.36 -11.01 -1.01
CA GLU A 197 -18.25 -11.96 -1.13
C GLU A 197 -18.33 -12.76 -2.44
N LYS A 198 -19.51 -13.29 -2.79
CA LYS A 198 -19.72 -14.03 -4.05
C LYS A 198 -19.44 -13.16 -5.27
N TYR A 199 -19.88 -11.90 -5.25
CA TYR A 199 -19.61 -10.96 -6.35
C TYR A 199 -18.12 -10.61 -6.43
N ALA A 200 -17.50 -10.33 -5.29
CA ALA A 200 -16.08 -10.01 -5.21
C ALA A 200 -15.21 -11.19 -5.69
N GLN A 201 -15.59 -12.43 -5.39
CA GLN A 201 -14.88 -13.62 -5.86
C GLN A 201 -14.95 -13.75 -7.38
N LYS A 202 -16.14 -13.59 -7.98
CA LYS A 202 -16.31 -13.60 -9.44
C LYS A 202 -15.51 -12.50 -10.11
N LEU A 203 -15.49 -11.30 -9.53
CA LEU A 203 -14.74 -10.16 -10.03
C LEU A 203 -13.23 -10.41 -9.95
N TRP A 204 -12.76 -10.98 -8.83
CA TRP A 204 -11.36 -11.35 -8.62
C TRP A 204 -10.90 -12.41 -9.63
N ASP A 205 -11.68 -13.47 -9.83
CA ASP A 205 -11.42 -14.53 -10.82
C ASP A 205 -11.37 -13.96 -12.25
N ALA A 206 -12.33 -13.09 -12.60
CA ALA A 206 -12.38 -12.47 -13.92
C ALA A 206 -11.17 -11.55 -14.17
N LEU A 207 -10.74 -10.82 -13.15
CA LEU A 207 -9.62 -9.89 -13.24
C LEU A 207 -8.27 -10.64 -13.29
N ASN A 208 -8.13 -11.74 -12.55
CA ASN A 208 -6.95 -12.62 -12.62
C ASN A 208 -6.78 -13.31 -13.98
N ARG A 209 -7.86 -13.55 -14.72
CA ARG A 209 -7.76 -14.10 -16.08
C ARG A 209 -7.24 -13.07 -17.09
N LYS A 210 -7.31 -11.78 -16.77
CA LYS A 210 -6.90 -10.69 -17.66
C LYS A 210 -5.54 -10.09 -17.31
N LEU A 211 -5.14 -10.16 -16.04
CA LEU A 211 -3.82 -9.77 -15.52
C LEU A 211 -2.77 -10.86 -15.75
#